data_AF-A0A9D4Z7N1-F1
#
_entry.id   AF-A0A9D4Z7N1-F1
#
_cell.length_a   1.000
_cell.length_b   1.000
_cell.length_c   1.000
_cell.angle_alpha   90.00
_cell.angle_beta   90.00
_cell.angle_gamma   90.00
#
_symmetry.space_group_name_H-M   'P 1'
#
loop_
_entity.id
_entity.type
_entity.pdbx_description
1 polymer ?
#
loop_
_entity_poly.entity_id
_entity_poly.type
_entity_poly.pdbx_seq_one_letter_code
_entity_poly.pdbx_strand_id
1 'polypeptide(L)'
;MQSSIADGVPSTEEQEKWLADALALVQHHAFYMHRALDNNNLRDALKFSAQMLAELRTSKLSPQKYYELYMKTFDELRMLEVFFREETKRGCTNAYLYELVQHAGNILPRLYLLCTVGSVYIKSKDAPAKEVLKDLVEMCRGIQHPIRGLFLRSYLSQISKDKLPDAASEFEGEGGTVVDAVEFVIQNFTEMNKLWVRMQHQAVL
;
A
#
# COMPACT_ATOMS: atom_id res chain seq x y z
N MET A 1 -25.11 42.88 -10.27
CA MET A 1 -25.27 41.41 -10.28
C MET A 1 -23.94 40.80 -10.72
N GLN A 2 -22.98 40.73 -9.80
CA GLN A 2 -21.69 40.07 -10.04
C GLN A 2 -21.79 38.70 -9.37
N SER A 3 -21.96 37.65 -10.18
CA SER A 3 -21.84 36.28 -9.73
C SER A 3 -20.38 36.01 -9.41
N SER A 4 -20.06 35.94 -8.13
CA SER A 4 -18.77 35.47 -7.64
C SER A 4 -18.64 33.98 -8.00
N ILE A 5 -17.61 33.66 -8.77
CA ILE A 5 -17.15 32.29 -9.02
C ILE A 5 -16.59 31.79 -7.68
N ALA A 6 -17.43 31.10 -6.92
CA ALA A 6 -17.03 30.34 -5.75
C ALA A 6 -16.72 28.91 -6.21
N ASP A 7 -15.56 28.73 -6.86
CA ASP A 7 -15.04 27.38 -7.11
C ASP A 7 -14.51 26.80 -5.79
N GLY A 8 -15.39 26.05 -5.12
CA GLY A 8 -15.15 24.61 -4.93
C GLY A 8 -14.21 24.15 -3.81
N VAL A 9 -14.03 24.89 -2.71
CA VAL A 9 -13.47 24.27 -1.50
C VAL A 9 -14.60 23.49 -0.80
N PRO A 10 -14.53 22.14 -0.74
CA PRO A 10 -15.56 21.36 -0.07
C PRO A 10 -15.65 21.75 1.40
N SER A 11 -16.87 21.90 1.89
CA SER A 11 -17.12 22.27 3.28
C SER A 11 -16.59 21.20 4.25
N THR A 12 -16.30 21.61 5.48
CA THR A 12 -15.83 20.68 6.52
C THR A 12 -16.83 19.54 6.76
N GLU A 13 -18.14 19.84 6.72
CA GLU A 13 -19.21 18.85 6.86
C GLU A 13 -19.23 17.84 5.71
N GLU A 14 -19.00 18.28 4.47
CA GLU A 14 -18.90 17.39 3.30
C GLU A 14 -17.67 16.48 3.38
N GLN A 15 -16.53 17.01 3.83
CA GLN A 15 -15.31 16.23 4.06
C GLN A 15 -15.52 15.15 5.13
N GLU A 16 -16.19 15.50 6.23
CA GLU A 16 -16.52 14.55 7.29
C GLU A 16 -17.48 13.47 6.82
N LYS A 17 -18.50 13.84 6.03
CA LYS A 17 -19.44 12.88 5.44
C LYS A 17 -18.74 11.91 4.50
N TRP A 18 -17.91 12.41 3.58
CA TRP A 18 -17.16 11.55 2.66
C TRP A 18 -16.18 10.63 3.39
N LEU A 19 -15.55 11.12 4.46
CA LEU A 19 -14.69 10.29 5.29
C LEU A 19 -15.51 9.20 6.00
N ALA A 20 -16.64 9.55 6.62
CA ALA A 20 -17.50 8.60 7.31
C ALA A 20 -18.00 7.50 6.38
N ASP A 21 -18.44 7.85 5.17
CA ASP A 21 -18.89 6.90 4.14
C ASP A 21 -17.75 5.93 3.76
N ALA A 22 -16.54 6.47 3.50
CA ALA A 22 -15.37 5.65 3.15
C ALA A 22 -14.94 4.73 4.31
N LEU A 23 -14.96 5.24 5.55
CA LEU A 23 -14.64 4.46 6.75
C LEU A 23 -15.65 3.34 6.99
N ALA A 24 -16.94 3.60 6.77
CA ALA A 24 -17.97 2.57 6.88
C ALA A 24 -17.75 1.44 5.86
N LEU A 25 -17.36 1.78 4.62
CA LEU A 25 -17.01 0.79 3.60
C LEU A 25 -15.74 0.02 3.96
N VAL A 26 -14.71 0.68 4.50
CA VAL A 26 -13.50 -0.01 4.97
C VAL A 26 -13.85 -1.01 6.07
N GLN A 27 -14.62 -0.60 7.08
CA GLN A 27 -15.05 -1.48 8.17
C GLN A 27 -15.89 -2.65 7.67
N HIS A 28 -16.83 -2.39 6.76
CA HIS A 28 -17.66 -3.42 6.15
C HIS A 28 -16.80 -4.47 5.43
N HIS A 29 -15.89 -4.05 4.55
CA HIS A 29 -15.02 -4.98 3.83
C HIS A 29 -14.02 -5.67 4.77
N ALA A 30 -13.47 -4.98 5.78
CA ALA A 30 -12.58 -5.56 6.78
C ALA A 30 -13.27 -6.67 7.58
N PHE A 31 -14.54 -6.50 7.96
CA PHE A 31 -15.31 -7.55 8.64
C PHE A 31 -15.40 -8.84 7.81
N TYR A 32 -15.75 -8.74 6.52
CA TYR A 32 -15.80 -9.90 5.65
C TYR A 32 -14.42 -10.47 5.33
N MET A 33 -13.39 -9.59 5.25
CA MET A 33 -12.00 -10.01 5.13
C MET A 33 -11.62 -10.89 6.32
N HIS A 34 -11.77 -10.41 7.57
CA HIS A 34 -11.45 -11.20 8.77
C HIS A 34 -12.18 -12.55 8.79
N ARG A 35 -13.48 -12.55 8.48
CA ARG A 35 -14.24 -13.81 8.38
C ARG A 35 -13.64 -14.76 7.34
N ALA A 36 -13.15 -14.24 6.21
CA ALA A 36 -12.46 -15.06 5.23
C ALA A 36 -11.09 -15.55 5.73
N LEU A 37 -10.35 -14.74 6.50
CA LEU A 37 -9.10 -15.14 7.14
C LEU A 37 -9.33 -16.29 8.12
N ASP A 38 -10.34 -16.19 8.99
CA ASP A 38 -10.70 -17.22 9.98
C ASP A 38 -11.09 -18.55 9.32
N ASN A 39 -11.75 -18.48 8.16
CA ASN A 39 -12.15 -19.64 7.38
C ASN A 39 -11.06 -20.12 6.40
N ASN A 40 -9.87 -19.50 6.42
CA ASN A 40 -8.74 -19.84 5.54
C ASN A 40 -9.11 -19.76 4.04
N ASN A 41 -10.00 -18.84 3.68
CA ASN A 41 -10.45 -18.64 2.31
C ASN A 41 -9.65 -17.51 1.67
N LEU A 42 -8.51 -17.87 1.05
CA LEU A 42 -7.61 -16.93 0.38
C LEU A 42 -8.31 -16.09 -0.69
N ARG A 43 -9.20 -16.69 -1.49
CA ARG A 43 -9.89 -15.99 -2.59
C ARG A 43 -10.76 -14.86 -2.08
N ASP A 44 -11.57 -15.13 -1.06
CA ASP A 44 -12.46 -14.12 -0.48
C ASP A 44 -11.67 -13.09 0.32
N ALA A 45 -10.61 -13.49 1.03
CA ALA A 45 -9.70 -12.57 1.70
C ALA A 45 -9.08 -11.56 0.72
N LEU A 46 -8.60 -12.02 -0.44
CA LEU A 46 -8.06 -11.16 -1.49
C LEU A 46 -9.12 -10.26 -2.13
N LYS A 47 -10.33 -10.78 -2.34
CA LYS A 47 -11.45 -10.01 -2.88
C LYS A 47 -11.83 -8.86 -1.95
N PHE A 48 -12.06 -9.15 -0.67
CA PHE A 48 -12.49 -8.15 0.30
C PHE A 48 -11.37 -7.16 0.64
N SER A 49 -10.12 -7.61 0.72
CA SER A 49 -8.98 -6.70 0.90
C SER A 49 -8.80 -5.75 -0.30
N ALA A 50 -8.96 -6.24 -1.53
CA ALA A 50 -8.92 -5.38 -2.72
C ALA A 50 -10.07 -4.36 -2.76
N GLN A 51 -11.26 -4.74 -2.29
CA GLN A 51 -12.41 -3.83 -2.17
C GLN A 51 -12.19 -2.77 -1.09
N MET A 52 -11.70 -3.16 0.08
CA MET A 52 -11.30 -2.23 1.15
C MET A 52 -10.26 -1.21 0.66
N LEU A 53 -9.21 -1.69 -0.02
CA LEU A 53 -8.17 -0.83 -0.58
C LEU A 53 -8.66 0.07 -1.73
N ALA A 54 -9.80 -0.26 -2.35
CA ALA A 54 -10.36 0.58 -3.39
C ALA A 54 -10.83 1.93 -2.85
N GLU A 55 -11.16 2.04 -1.56
CA GLU A 55 -11.55 3.30 -0.90
C GLU A 55 -10.40 4.32 -0.90
N LEU A 56 -9.15 3.85 -0.85
CA LEU A 56 -7.96 4.71 -0.95
C LEU A 56 -7.81 5.38 -2.34
N ARG A 57 -8.64 5.00 -3.33
CA ARG A 57 -8.68 5.63 -4.65
C ARG A 57 -9.50 6.91 -4.68
N THR A 58 -10.09 7.35 -3.57
CA THR A 58 -10.79 8.63 -3.52
C THR A 58 -9.85 9.81 -3.85
N SER A 59 -10.36 10.81 -4.56
CA SER A 59 -9.72 12.14 -4.76
C SER A 59 -10.42 13.24 -3.96
N LYS A 60 -11.50 12.89 -3.24
CA LYS A 60 -12.40 13.89 -2.64
C LYS A 60 -11.91 14.38 -1.28
N LEU A 61 -11.06 13.60 -0.62
CA LEU A 61 -10.60 13.90 0.74
C LEU A 61 -9.40 14.84 0.73
N SER A 62 -9.39 15.75 1.70
CA SER A 62 -8.21 16.53 2.04
C SER A 62 -7.07 15.61 2.52
N PRO A 63 -5.80 16.03 2.45
CA PRO A 63 -4.67 15.21 2.90
C PRO A 63 -4.82 14.71 4.35
N GLN A 64 -5.36 15.54 5.24
CA GLN A 64 -5.60 15.18 6.64
C GLN A 64 -6.66 14.09 6.77
N LYS A 65 -7.79 14.21 6.06
CA LYS A 65 -8.87 13.21 6.10
C LYS A 65 -8.46 11.92 5.39
N TYR A 66 -7.67 12.02 4.33
CA TYR A 66 -7.07 10.86 3.67
C TYR A 66 -6.11 10.11 4.61
N TYR A 67 -5.33 10.82 5.43
CA TYR A 67 -4.48 10.19 6.45
C TYR A 67 -5.30 9.37 7.45
N GLU A 68 -6.44 9.90 7.93
CA GLU A 68 -7.34 9.18 8.84
C GLU A 68 -7.86 7.88 8.20
N LEU A 69 -8.32 7.94 6.95
CA LEU A 69 -8.74 6.76 6.18
C LEU A 69 -7.59 5.77 5.98
N TYR A 70 -6.40 6.26 5.62
CA TYR A 70 -5.20 5.46 5.41
C TYR A 70 -4.83 4.68 6.67
N MET A 71 -4.81 5.32 7.84
CA MET A 71 -4.44 4.67 9.09
C MET A 71 -5.36 3.48 9.42
N LYS A 72 -6.67 3.62 9.18
CA LYS A 72 -7.62 2.53 9.38
C LYS A 72 -7.37 1.37 8.43
N THR A 73 -7.19 1.64 7.14
CA THR A 73 -6.87 0.59 6.16
C THR A 73 -5.50 -0.05 6.42
N PHE A 74 -4.54 0.71 6.92
CA PHE A 74 -3.19 0.25 7.24
C PHE A 74 -3.17 -0.75 8.41
N ASP A 75 -3.97 -0.53 9.45
CA ASP A 75 -4.08 -1.48 10.55
C ASP A 75 -4.62 -2.84 10.06
N GLU A 76 -5.59 -2.83 9.13
CA GLU A 76 -6.15 -4.05 8.53
C GLU A 76 -5.15 -4.81 7.66
N LEU A 77 -4.27 -4.11 6.95
CA LEU A 77 -3.22 -4.72 6.14
C LEU A 77 -2.23 -5.55 6.96
N ARG A 78 -2.00 -5.21 8.24
CA ARG A 78 -1.13 -6.01 9.13
C ARG A 78 -1.71 -7.39 9.39
N MET A 79 -3.02 -7.49 9.53
CA MET A 79 -3.71 -8.78 9.70
C MET A 79 -3.58 -9.63 8.43
N LEU A 80 -3.63 -8.99 7.26
CA LEU A 80 -3.43 -9.65 5.99
C LEU A 80 -1.99 -10.15 5.79
N GLU A 81 -0.98 -9.38 6.23
CA GLU A 81 0.42 -9.83 6.22
C GLU A 81 0.61 -11.11 7.05
N VAL A 82 0.04 -11.14 8.26
CA VAL A 82 0.06 -12.32 9.13
C VAL A 82 -0.60 -13.51 8.45
N PHE A 83 -1.76 -13.32 7.83
CA PHE A 83 -2.47 -14.37 7.11
C PHE A 83 -1.65 -14.95 5.96
N PHE A 84 -1.04 -14.11 5.11
CA PHE A 84 -0.20 -14.59 4.00
C PHE A 84 0.97 -15.42 4.50
N ARG A 85 1.60 -15.02 5.61
CA ARG A 85 2.67 -15.81 6.23
C ARG A 85 2.19 -17.20 6.69
N GLU A 86 0.97 -17.31 7.22
CA GLU A 86 0.41 -18.60 7.61
C GLU A 86 -0.01 -19.44 6.40
N GLU A 87 -0.50 -18.83 5.32
CA GLU A 87 -0.78 -19.52 4.04
C GLU A 87 0.49 -20.12 3.43
N THR A 88 1.62 -19.42 3.51
CA THR A 88 2.92 -19.97 3.08
C THR A 88 3.27 -21.24 3.83
N LYS A 89 3.05 -21.27 5.15
CA LYS A 89 3.29 -22.46 5.98
C LYS A 89 2.36 -23.63 5.66
N ARG A 90 1.20 -23.35 5.05
CA ARG A 90 0.22 -24.35 4.60
C ARG A 90 0.54 -24.94 3.22
N GLY A 91 1.66 -24.52 2.61
CA GLY A 91 2.12 -25.05 1.33
C GLY A 91 1.78 -24.18 0.11
N CYS A 92 1.21 -23.00 0.32
CA CYS A 92 1.03 -22.02 -0.75
C CYS A 92 2.39 -21.35 -1.06
N THR A 93 2.85 -21.39 -2.30
CA THR A 93 4.16 -20.81 -2.63
C THR A 93 4.08 -19.28 -2.67
N ASN A 94 5.12 -18.60 -2.18
CA ASN A 94 5.16 -17.14 -2.19
C ASN A 94 5.16 -16.57 -3.62
N ALA A 95 5.79 -17.26 -4.57
CA ALA A 95 5.74 -16.92 -5.98
C ALA A 95 4.29 -16.90 -6.51
N TYR A 96 3.49 -17.91 -6.16
CA TYR A 96 2.08 -17.97 -6.57
C TYR A 96 1.26 -16.86 -5.92
N LEU A 97 1.46 -16.57 -4.63
CA LEU A 97 0.79 -15.43 -3.97
C LEU A 97 1.18 -14.10 -4.64
N TYR A 98 2.45 -13.93 -5.00
CA TYR A 98 2.98 -12.72 -5.62
C TYR A 98 2.40 -12.49 -7.02
N GLU A 99 2.17 -13.56 -7.78
CA GLU A 99 1.45 -13.51 -9.07
C GLU A 99 -0.05 -13.26 -8.87
N LEU A 100 -0.66 -13.97 -7.92
CA LEU A 100 -2.10 -13.93 -7.68
C LEU A 100 -2.60 -12.52 -7.36
N VAL A 101 -1.88 -11.78 -6.51
CA VAL A 101 -2.26 -10.40 -6.16
C VAL A 101 -2.16 -9.43 -7.34
N GLN A 102 -1.36 -9.74 -8.36
CA GLN A 102 -1.23 -8.90 -9.57
C GLN A 102 -2.48 -8.95 -10.45
N HIS A 103 -3.35 -9.95 -10.29
CA HIS A 103 -4.64 -10.00 -10.99
C HIS A 103 -5.67 -9.00 -10.45
N ALA A 104 -5.39 -8.30 -9.35
CA ALA A 104 -6.25 -7.21 -8.88
C ALA A 104 -6.38 -6.13 -9.96
N GLY A 105 -7.60 -5.87 -10.43
CA GLY A 105 -7.83 -5.00 -11.60
C GLY A 105 -7.39 -3.54 -11.41
N ASN A 106 -7.48 -3.01 -10.18
CA ASN A 106 -7.08 -1.63 -9.87
C ASN A 106 -5.63 -1.58 -9.37
N ILE A 107 -4.83 -0.67 -9.94
CA ILE A 107 -3.40 -0.55 -9.63
C ILE A 107 -3.10 -0.21 -8.17
N LEU A 108 -3.90 0.62 -7.51
CA LEU A 108 -3.64 1.02 -6.12
C LEU A 108 -3.83 -0.16 -5.15
N PRO A 109 -4.99 -0.85 -5.11
CA PRO A 109 -5.13 -2.10 -4.35
C PRO A 109 -4.06 -3.14 -4.69
N ARG A 110 -3.77 -3.32 -5.99
CA ARG A 110 -2.74 -4.25 -6.46
C ARG A 110 -1.40 -3.99 -5.79
N LEU A 111 -0.94 -2.74 -5.78
CA LEU A 111 0.39 -2.41 -5.24
C LEU A 111 0.47 -2.52 -3.73
N TYR A 112 -0.60 -2.21 -2.98
CA TYR A 112 -0.64 -2.48 -1.54
C TYR A 112 -0.57 -3.98 -1.24
N LEU A 113 -1.35 -4.80 -1.96
CA LEU A 113 -1.30 -6.26 -1.82
C LEU A 113 0.07 -6.81 -2.22
N LEU A 114 0.65 -6.32 -3.32
CA LEU A 114 1.97 -6.70 -3.81
C LEU A 114 3.07 -6.39 -2.78
N CYS A 115 3.05 -5.19 -2.18
CA CYS A 115 3.97 -4.84 -1.10
C CYS A 115 3.79 -5.75 0.12
N THR A 116 2.55 -6.13 0.45
CA THR A 116 2.23 -7.00 1.58
C THR A 116 2.73 -8.44 1.35
N VAL A 117 2.51 -9.00 0.17
CA VAL A 117 3.04 -10.32 -0.19
C VAL A 117 4.56 -10.27 -0.34
N GLY A 118 5.11 -9.22 -0.95
CA GLY A 118 6.56 -9.03 -1.08
C GLY A 118 7.27 -9.01 0.28
N SER A 119 6.65 -8.42 1.30
CA SER A 119 7.10 -8.48 2.69
C SER A 119 7.30 -9.92 3.18
N VAL A 120 6.30 -10.78 2.94
CA VAL A 120 6.31 -12.20 3.33
C VAL A 120 7.30 -12.98 2.48
N TYR A 121 7.38 -12.67 1.19
CA TYR A 121 8.29 -13.31 0.24
C TYR A 121 9.75 -13.10 0.66
N ILE A 122 10.15 -11.88 1.03
CA ILE A 122 11.50 -11.59 1.52
C ILE A 122 11.76 -12.34 2.83
N LYS A 123 10.82 -12.30 3.78
CA LYS A 123 10.96 -12.99 5.08
C LYS A 123 11.08 -14.51 4.96
N SER A 124 10.44 -15.10 3.96
CA SER A 124 10.52 -16.55 3.71
C SER A 124 11.87 -17.00 3.16
N LYS A 125 12.69 -16.07 2.65
CA LYS A 125 13.96 -16.34 1.94
C LYS A 125 13.79 -17.14 0.63
N ASP A 126 12.56 -17.23 0.11
CA ASP A 126 12.29 -17.88 -1.19
C ASP A 126 12.72 -17.00 -2.39
N ALA A 127 13.00 -15.71 -2.18
CA ALA A 127 13.55 -14.80 -3.18
C ALA A 127 14.55 -13.80 -2.58
N PRO A 128 15.56 -13.36 -3.35
CA PRO A 128 16.49 -12.33 -2.93
C PRO A 128 15.79 -11.03 -2.54
N ALA A 129 16.09 -10.50 -1.35
CA ALA A 129 15.50 -9.25 -0.86
C ALA A 129 15.71 -8.10 -1.85
N LYS A 130 16.91 -7.97 -2.44
CA LYS A 130 17.25 -6.95 -3.45
C LYS A 130 16.33 -6.98 -4.66
N GLU A 131 15.95 -8.16 -5.14
CA GLU A 131 15.14 -8.31 -6.37
C GLU A 131 13.70 -7.90 -6.10
N VAL A 132 13.14 -8.39 -4.99
CA VAL A 132 11.77 -8.03 -4.58
C VAL A 132 11.68 -6.54 -4.25
N LEU A 133 12.63 -5.98 -3.49
CA LEU A 133 12.64 -4.56 -3.15
C LEU A 133 12.77 -3.68 -4.40
N LYS A 134 13.63 -4.06 -5.35
CA LYS A 134 13.80 -3.37 -6.63
C LYS A 134 12.52 -3.41 -7.47
N ASP A 135 11.89 -4.58 -7.61
CA ASP A 135 10.63 -4.72 -8.31
C ASP A 135 9.53 -3.85 -7.66
N LEU A 136 9.35 -3.93 -6.34
CA LEU A 136 8.35 -3.16 -5.62
C LEU A 136 8.51 -1.63 -5.80
N VAL A 137 9.75 -1.11 -5.69
CA VAL A 137 9.99 0.33 -5.85
C VAL A 137 9.79 0.81 -7.30
N GLU A 138 10.10 -0.04 -8.28
CA GLU A 138 9.84 0.20 -9.69
C GLU A 138 8.35 0.17 -10.01
N MET A 139 7.62 -0.83 -9.53
CA MET A 139 6.17 -0.98 -9.72
C MET A 139 5.38 0.16 -9.06
N CYS A 140 5.86 0.69 -7.93
CA CYS A 140 5.29 1.88 -7.29
C CYS A 140 5.36 3.15 -8.15
N ARG A 141 6.17 3.19 -9.23
CA ARG A 141 6.15 4.30 -10.21
C ARG A 141 4.82 4.38 -10.97
N GLY A 142 4.02 3.32 -10.98
CA GLY A 142 2.69 3.32 -11.60
C GLY A 142 1.69 4.32 -10.98
N ILE A 143 1.97 4.85 -9.79
CA ILE A 143 1.10 5.84 -9.12
C ILE A 143 1.75 7.21 -9.11
N GLN A 144 1.26 8.09 -9.97
CA GLN A 144 1.76 9.46 -10.10
C GLN A 144 0.89 10.50 -9.36
N HIS A 145 -0.24 10.09 -8.79
CA HIS A 145 -1.07 10.97 -7.97
C HIS A 145 -0.35 11.29 -6.65
N PRO A 146 -0.09 12.57 -6.29
CA PRO A 146 0.74 12.94 -5.15
C PRO A 146 0.37 12.29 -3.83
N ILE A 147 -0.88 12.50 -3.36
CA ILE A 147 -1.33 11.97 -2.07
C ILE A 147 -1.24 10.42 -2.05
N ARG A 148 -1.91 9.74 -2.99
CA ARG A 148 -1.92 8.27 -3.06
C ARG A 148 -0.53 7.66 -3.18
N GLY A 149 0.33 8.26 -4.00
CA GLY A 149 1.69 7.81 -4.21
C GLY A 149 2.57 8.00 -2.98
N LEU A 150 2.44 9.13 -2.27
CA LEU A 150 3.16 9.37 -1.01
C LEU A 150 2.77 8.36 0.06
N PHE A 151 1.47 8.07 0.20
CA PHE A 151 0.99 7.07 1.16
C PHE A 151 1.41 5.64 0.81
N LEU A 152 1.32 5.25 -0.47
CA LEU A 152 1.81 3.94 -0.91
C LEU A 152 3.33 3.79 -0.68
N ARG A 153 4.11 4.84 -0.97
CA ARG A 153 5.56 4.81 -0.76
C ARG A 153 5.95 4.83 0.72
N SER A 154 5.16 5.50 1.55
CA SER A 154 5.28 5.43 3.01
C SER A 154 4.98 4.02 3.52
N TYR A 155 3.94 3.37 2.98
CA TYR A 155 3.64 1.97 3.25
C TYR A 155 4.81 1.06 2.89
N LEU A 156 5.35 1.21 1.68
CA LEU A 156 6.51 0.46 1.21
C LEU A 156 7.72 0.63 2.15
N SER A 157 8.04 1.86 2.58
CA SER A 157 9.11 2.11 3.55
C SER A 157 8.85 1.45 4.90
N GLN A 158 7.61 1.47 5.38
CA GLN A 158 7.26 0.86 6.67
C GLN A 158 7.36 -0.66 6.62
N ILE A 159 6.86 -1.29 5.55
CA ILE A 159 6.86 -2.74 5.43
C ILE A 159 8.22 -3.31 5.05
N SER A 160 9.12 -2.53 4.44
CA SER A 160 10.48 -2.98 4.10
C SER A 160 11.51 -2.73 5.21
N LYS A 161 11.19 -1.96 6.25
CA LYS A 161 12.16 -1.48 7.26
C LYS A 161 12.97 -2.59 7.93
N ASP A 162 12.34 -3.71 8.27
CA ASP A 162 12.96 -4.88 8.91
C ASP A 162 13.52 -5.91 7.90
N LYS A 163 13.57 -5.55 6.62
CA LYS A 163 13.87 -6.45 5.49
C LYS A 163 14.93 -5.90 4.54
N LEU A 164 15.50 -4.75 4.90
CA LEU A 164 16.59 -4.16 4.14
C LEU A 164 17.85 -5.00 4.35
N PRO A 165 18.59 -5.34 3.28
CA PRO A 165 19.91 -5.94 3.42
C PRO A 165 20.85 -5.01 4.19
N ASP A 166 21.35 -5.50 5.32
CA ASP A 166 22.35 -4.81 6.15
C ASP A 166 23.54 -5.73 6.46
N ALA A 167 24.66 -5.15 6.88
CA ALA A 167 25.83 -5.90 7.33
C ALA A 167 25.45 -6.73 8.57
N ALA A 168 25.72 -8.04 8.54
CA ALA A 168 25.27 -9.03 9.52
C ALA A 168 23.74 -9.23 9.62
N SER A 169 22.95 -8.76 8.64
CA SER A 169 21.52 -9.10 8.57
C SER A 169 21.30 -10.50 8.01
N GLU A 170 20.14 -11.09 8.29
CA GLU A 170 19.74 -12.38 7.72
C GLU A 170 19.61 -12.39 6.19
N PHE A 171 19.70 -11.21 5.56
CA PHE A 171 19.57 -11.00 4.12
C PHE A 171 20.91 -10.68 3.45
N GLU A 172 22.03 -10.68 4.19
CA GLU A 172 23.37 -10.49 3.65
C GLU A 172 23.78 -11.68 2.75
N GLY A 173 24.36 -11.39 1.57
CA GLY A 173 24.79 -12.39 0.61
C GLY A 173 23.85 -12.49 -0.59
N GLU A 174 23.17 -13.62 -0.77
CA GLU A 174 22.24 -13.82 -1.91
C GLU A 174 21.09 -12.81 -1.90
N GLY A 175 20.65 -12.38 -0.71
CA GLY A 175 19.59 -11.38 -0.53
C GLY A 175 19.98 -9.94 -0.90
N GLY A 176 21.28 -9.63 -1.01
CA GLY A 176 21.78 -8.30 -1.34
C GLY A 176 22.78 -7.76 -0.34
N THR A 177 23.12 -6.48 -0.53
CA THR A 177 24.12 -5.74 0.24
C THR A 177 23.53 -4.44 0.78
N VAL A 178 24.25 -3.82 1.72
CA VAL A 178 23.92 -2.48 2.23
C VAL A 178 23.74 -1.47 1.08
N VAL A 179 24.49 -1.62 -0.01
CA VAL A 179 24.39 -0.74 -1.19
C VAL A 179 23.01 -0.85 -1.82
N ASP A 180 22.48 -2.07 -1.98
CA ASP A 180 21.13 -2.30 -2.54
C ASP A 180 20.04 -1.67 -1.65
N ALA A 181 20.19 -1.76 -0.33
CA ALA A 181 19.29 -1.11 0.62
C ALA A 181 19.32 0.43 0.49
N VAL A 182 20.51 1.01 0.40
CA VAL A 182 20.69 2.45 0.22
C VAL A 182 20.09 2.91 -1.10
N GLU A 183 20.34 2.19 -2.20
CA GLU A 183 19.75 2.49 -3.51
C GLU A 183 18.23 2.46 -3.47
N PHE A 184 17.64 1.43 -2.85
CA PHE A 184 16.19 1.32 -2.66
C PHE A 184 15.62 2.53 -1.90
N VAL A 185 16.24 2.90 -0.77
CA VAL A 185 15.79 4.03 0.05
C VAL A 185 15.91 5.34 -0.71
N ILE A 186 17.03 5.59 -1.39
CA ILE A 186 17.26 6.82 -2.18
C ILE A 186 16.28 6.90 -3.34
N GLN A 187 16.03 5.79 -4.04
CA GLN A 187 15.08 5.74 -5.14
C GLN A 187 13.66 6.05 -4.64
N ASN A 188 13.23 5.43 -3.54
CA ASN A 188 11.92 5.69 -2.97
C ASN A 188 11.79 7.14 -2.49
N PHE A 189 12.80 7.67 -1.81
CA PHE A 189 12.87 9.05 -1.34
C PHE A 189 12.79 10.06 -2.50
N THR A 190 13.54 9.82 -3.58
CA THR A 190 13.55 10.69 -4.76
C THR A 190 12.15 10.78 -5.39
N GLU A 191 11.46 9.65 -5.52
CA GLU A 191 10.10 9.62 -6.05
C GLU A 191 9.09 10.27 -5.09
N MET A 192 9.23 10.07 -3.77
CA MET A 192 8.40 10.77 -2.78
C MET A 192 8.61 12.29 -2.86
N ASN A 193 9.84 12.76 -2.99
CA ASN A 193 10.15 14.18 -3.13
C ASN A 193 9.49 14.77 -4.40
N LYS A 194 9.59 14.07 -5.55
CA LYS A 194 8.90 14.48 -6.79
C LYS A 194 7.39 14.60 -6.60
N LEU A 195 6.76 13.64 -5.92
CA LEU A 195 5.32 13.66 -5.63
C LEU A 195 4.97 14.82 -4.69
N TRP A 196 5.78 15.06 -3.67
CA TRP A 196 5.60 16.14 -2.72
C TRP A 196 5.67 17.52 -3.40
N VAL A 197 6.68 17.76 -4.23
CA VAL A 197 6.81 19.00 -5.02
C VAL A 197 5.61 19.15 -5.96
N ARG A 198 5.18 18.07 -6.61
CA ARG A 198 3.99 18.08 -7.48
C ARG A 198 2.71 18.46 -6.72
N MET A 199 2.58 18.07 -5.46
CA MET A 199 1.44 18.43 -4.62
C MET A 199 1.30 19.95 -4.45
N GLN A 200 2.42 20.68 -4.36
CA GLN A 200 2.40 22.14 -4.26
C GLN A 200 1.85 22.78 -5.54
N HIS A 201 2.16 22.24 -6.71
CA HIS A 201 1.65 22.76 -7.98
C HIS A 201 0.18 22.36 -8.24
N GLN A 202 -0.32 21.27 -7.65
CA GLN A 202 -1.72 20.86 -7.75
C GLN A 202 -2.66 21.66 -6.84
N ALA A 203 -2.15 22.26 -5.76
CA ALA A 203 -2.95 23.11 -4.87
C ALA A 203 -3.12 24.56 -5.41
N VAL A 204 -2.46 24.90 -6.52
CA VAL A 204 -2.39 26.25 -7.11
C VAL A 204 -3.22 26.36 -8.41
N LEU A 205 -3.82 25.27 -8.86
CA LEU A 205 -4.73 25.20 -10.02
C LEU A 205 -6.08 24.65 -9.59
#